data_AF-A0A2S0MZ46-F1
#
_entry.id   AF-A0A2S0MZ46-F1
#
_cell.length_a   1.000
_cell.length_b   1.000
_cell.length_c   1.000
_cell.angle_alpha   90.00
_cell.angle_beta   90.00
_cell.angle_gamma   90.00
#
_symmetry.space_group_name_H-M   'P 1'
#
loop_
_entity.id
_entity.type
_entity.pdbx_description
1 polymer ?
#
loop_
_entity_poly.entity_id
_entity_poly.type
_entity_poly.pdbx_seq_one_letter_code
_entity_poly.pdbx_strand_id
1 'polypeptide(L)'
;MLKKSDPAAFDKEVSSVIMNERKAVIPYVDRIVSYIDKQRPVFVTIDNVDQIENDQRQNEIFAEAQAFSQKHKVNIIIALRDTTYRKYRTSPTFDAFELEAVYIDAPSVIPVLSRRFAYARKMLENQKAELQLESGARFKVEDIGAFFEIAAQSLLSVDGAELLDTLAGGNIRRGLSLAREFLASGHVTADLALQKYLTDRAWRFPPHEVFKGAVLGGRKFFREEDSLLPNMYCAKIGIPSLQLLRVSITDFLVHLAQSSNFDGLIVEELQGTLHQVGIAQREVDFALKTLLDSSILRTLDGEPLNQSSRLIPTRLAGFLVQDLMGRFNYTEMCALDAHIYDNDLWGEIRDLTYRVQMEPGRAAKLQIRIQRVNAFLTYLEEVEERWLIEAKRRNLGQGWLNAPIKNRLRPLVHADCERALASANFQQSKAKR
;
A
#
# COMPACT_ATOMS: atom_id res chain seq x y z
N MET A 1 -67.01 -14.14 -1.14
CA MET A 1 -67.96 -15.07 -0.49
C MET A 1 -67.24 -16.16 0.30
N LEU A 2 -66.19 -16.82 -0.22
CA LEU A 2 -65.40 -17.83 0.52
C LEU A 2 -64.86 -17.38 1.89
N LYS A 3 -64.28 -16.16 1.99
CA LYS A 3 -63.73 -15.62 3.25
C LYS A 3 -64.73 -15.59 4.43
N LYS A 4 -66.04 -15.49 4.14
CA LYS A 4 -67.11 -15.46 5.16
C LYS A 4 -67.73 -16.83 5.41
N SER A 5 -67.65 -17.77 4.46
CA SER A 5 -68.31 -19.07 4.52
C SER A 5 -67.37 -20.22 4.95
N ASP A 6 -66.09 -20.16 4.59
CA ASP A 6 -65.06 -21.12 4.99
C ASP A 6 -63.67 -20.44 5.04
N PRO A 7 -63.28 -19.93 6.22
CA PRO A 7 -62.01 -19.24 6.40
C PRO A 7 -60.78 -20.13 6.12
N ALA A 8 -60.86 -21.42 6.45
CA ALA A 8 -59.73 -22.35 6.29
C ALA A 8 -59.47 -22.66 4.80
N ALA A 9 -60.53 -22.87 4.01
CA ALA A 9 -60.40 -23.02 2.57
C ALA A 9 -59.90 -21.73 1.90
N PHE A 10 -60.33 -20.56 2.39
CA PHE A 10 -59.84 -19.27 1.90
C PHE A 10 -58.32 -19.10 2.15
N ASP A 11 -57.85 -19.37 3.37
CA ASP A 11 -56.43 -19.25 3.72
C ASP A 11 -55.54 -20.23 2.96
N LYS A 12 -56.06 -21.43 2.67
CA LYS A 12 -55.38 -22.43 1.83
C LYS A 12 -55.19 -21.91 0.41
N GLU A 13 -56.19 -21.24 -0.15
CA GLU A 13 -56.13 -20.73 -1.52
C GLU A 13 -55.29 -19.47 -1.66
N VAL A 14 -55.34 -18.58 -0.67
CA VAL A 14 -54.39 -17.47 -0.55
C VAL A 14 -52.96 -18.01 -0.46
N SER A 15 -52.73 -19.02 0.37
CA SER A 15 -51.41 -19.66 0.51
C SER A 15 -50.95 -20.29 -0.81
N SER A 16 -51.84 -20.93 -1.56
CA SER A 16 -51.54 -21.47 -2.89
C SER A 16 -51.11 -20.38 -3.86
N VAL A 17 -51.84 -19.25 -3.92
CA VAL A 17 -51.49 -18.12 -4.80
C VAL A 17 -50.13 -17.55 -4.43
N ILE A 18 -49.87 -17.31 -3.15
CA ILE A 18 -48.58 -16.79 -2.67
C ILE A 18 -47.44 -17.75 -3.03
N MET A 19 -47.62 -19.06 -2.82
CA MET A 19 -46.58 -20.04 -3.13
C MET A 19 -46.33 -20.17 -4.64
N ASN A 20 -47.36 -20.09 -5.47
CA ASN A 20 -47.21 -20.12 -6.93
C ASN A 20 -46.49 -18.87 -7.44
N GLU A 21 -46.85 -17.69 -6.94
CA GLU A 21 -46.17 -16.46 -7.30
C GLU A 21 -44.73 -16.43 -6.80
N ARG A 22 -44.49 -16.90 -5.57
CA ARG A 22 -43.13 -16.99 -5.00
C ARG A 22 -42.23 -17.89 -5.85
N LYS A 23 -42.76 -18.98 -6.40
CA LYS A 23 -42.04 -19.84 -7.36
C LYS A 23 -41.77 -19.12 -8.69
N ALA A 24 -42.69 -18.27 -9.14
CA ALA A 24 -42.53 -17.48 -10.36
C ALA A 24 -41.62 -16.25 -10.19
N VAL A 25 -41.26 -15.88 -8.95
CA VAL A 25 -40.38 -14.78 -8.53
C VAL A 25 -40.88 -13.39 -8.95
N ILE A 26 -40.91 -13.07 -10.25
CA ILE A 26 -41.28 -11.76 -10.77
C ILE A 26 -42.67 -11.32 -10.29
N PRO A 27 -43.75 -12.11 -10.43
CA PRO A 27 -45.08 -11.68 -9.99
C PRO A 27 -45.17 -11.42 -8.48
N TYR A 28 -44.38 -12.16 -7.69
CA TYR A 28 -44.31 -12.00 -6.25
C TYR A 28 -43.60 -10.71 -5.85
N VAL A 29 -42.44 -10.45 -6.45
CA VAL A 29 -41.69 -9.20 -6.25
C VAL A 29 -42.52 -8.00 -6.69
N ASP A 30 -43.13 -8.08 -7.88
CA ASP A 30 -44.01 -7.03 -8.42
C ASP A 30 -45.12 -6.67 -7.43
N ARG A 31 -45.82 -7.68 -6.91
CA ARG A 31 -46.93 -7.48 -5.97
C ARG A 31 -46.45 -6.85 -4.66
N ILE A 32 -45.33 -7.32 -4.12
CA ILE A 32 -44.77 -6.77 -2.87
C ILE A 32 -44.38 -5.32 -3.05
N VAL A 33 -43.59 -5.03 -4.08
CA VAL A 33 -43.04 -3.69 -4.31
C VAL A 33 -44.16 -2.70 -4.60
N SER A 34 -45.11 -3.06 -5.46
CA SER A 34 -46.28 -2.21 -5.74
C SER A 34 -47.21 -2.03 -4.54
N TYR A 35 -47.21 -2.95 -3.56
CA TYR A 35 -47.94 -2.75 -2.31
C TYR A 35 -47.21 -1.78 -1.37
N ILE A 36 -45.89 -1.92 -1.23
CA ILE A 36 -45.07 -1.07 -0.37
C ILE A 36 -45.02 0.36 -0.91
N ASP A 37 -44.84 0.53 -2.22
CA ASP A 37 -44.77 1.84 -2.90
C ASP A 37 -46.01 2.71 -2.64
N LYS A 38 -47.20 2.09 -2.50
CA LYS A 38 -48.43 2.79 -2.13
C LYS A 38 -48.43 3.37 -0.71
N GLN A 39 -47.54 2.90 0.16
CA GLN A 39 -47.50 3.29 1.57
C GLN A 39 -46.30 4.15 1.89
N ARG A 40 -45.15 3.87 1.28
CA ARG A 40 -43.87 4.53 1.57
C ARG A 40 -42.98 4.53 0.33
N PRO A 41 -42.15 5.57 0.15
CA PRO A 41 -41.09 5.56 -0.86
C PRO A 41 -40.19 4.34 -0.69
N VAL A 42 -39.92 3.64 -1.79
CA VAL A 42 -39.02 2.48 -1.82
C VAL A 42 -37.68 2.91 -2.41
N PHE A 43 -36.60 2.52 -1.73
CA PHE A 43 -35.23 2.67 -2.22
C PHE A 43 -34.63 1.27 -2.37
N VAL A 44 -34.13 0.98 -3.57
CA VAL A 44 -33.42 -0.27 -3.87
C VAL A 44 -31.97 0.06 -4.12
N THR A 45 -31.10 -0.45 -3.24
CA THR A 45 -29.66 -0.29 -3.39
C THR A 45 -29.06 -1.50 -4.09
N ILE A 46 -28.38 -1.25 -5.22
CA ILE A 46 -27.62 -2.24 -5.96
C ILE A 46 -26.14 -1.96 -5.69
N ASP A 47 -25.52 -2.81 -4.88
CA ASP A 47 -24.13 -2.67 -4.47
C ASP A 47 -23.23 -3.65 -5.26
N ASN A 48 -21.93 -3.33 -5.36
CA ASN A 48 -20.89 -4.18 -5.94
C ASN A 48 -21.12 -4.60 -7.41
N VAL A 49 -21.80 -3.77 -8.22
CA VAL A 49 -22.00 -4.04 -9.66
C VAL A 49 -20.66 -4.22 -10.39
N ASP A 50 -19.64 -3.48 -9.95
CA ASP A 50 -18.27 -3.51 -10.44
C ASP A 50 -17.54 -4.85 -10.21
N GLN A 51 -18.00 -5.72 -9.31
CA GLN A 51 -17.40 -7.03 -9.07
C GLN A 51 -17.71 -8.04 -10.18
N ILE A 52 -18.63 -7.73 -11.08
CA ILE A 52 -19.01 -8.59 -12.18
C ILE A 52 -18.05 -8.33 -13.34
N GLU A 53 -17.07 -9.20 -13.57
CA GLU A 53 -16.01 -9.01 -14.60
C GLU A 53 -16.51 -8.96 -16.06
N ASN A 54 -17.82 -9.12 -16.28
CA ASN A 54 -18.45 -9.08 -17.59
C ASN A 54 -19.14 -7.72 -17.81
N ASP A 55 -18.57 -6.92 -18.71
CA ASP A 55 -19.07 -5.59 -19.04
C ASP A 55 -20.49 -5.57 -19.57
N GLN A 56 -20.85 -6.57 -20.38
CA GLN A 56 -22.20 -6.71 -20.92
C GLN A 56 -23.21 -6.94 -19.78
N ARG A 57 -22.85 -7.78 -18.81
CA ARG A 57 -23.69 -8.09 -17.66
C ARG A 57 -23.83 -6.89 -16.72
N GLN A 58 -22.77 -6.09 -16.57
CA GLN A 58 -22.86 -4.81 -15.85
C GLN A 58 -23.86 -3.87 -16.53
N ASN A 59 -23.76 -3.69 -17.86
CA ASN A 59 -24.71 -2.91 -18.65
C ASN A 59 -26.16 -3.41 -18.54
N GLU A 60 -26.36 -4.73 -18.57
CA GLU A 60 -27.68 -5.34 -18.38
C GLU A 60 -28.27 -5.00 -17.00
N ILE A 61 -27.47 -5.05 -15.94
CA ILE A 61 -27.92 -4.67 -14.60
C ILE A 61 -28.39 -3.23 -14.55
N PHE A 62 -27.72 -2.31 -15.23
CA PHE A 62 -28.18 -0.93 -15.32
C PHE A 62 -29.51 -0.83 -16.06
N ALA A 63 -29.63 -1.44 -17.23
CA ALA A 63 -30.86 -1.40 -18.01
C ALA A 63 -32.05 -1.99 -17.23
N GLU A 64 -31.84 -3.13 -16.57
CA GLU A 64 -32.85 -3.79 -15.75
C GLU A 64 -33.22 -2.98 -14.51
N ALA A 65 -32.24 -2.39 -13.82
CA ALA A 65 -32.51 -1.54 -12.67
C ALA A 65 -33.39 -0.34 -13.03
N GLN A 66 -33.17 0.24 -14.22
CA GLN A 66 -33.98 1.33 -14.73
C GLN A 66 -35.38 0.90 -15.16
N ALA A 67 -35.49 -0.22 -15.88
CA ALA A 67 -36.78 -0.80 -16.23
C ALA A 67 -37.61 -1.10 -14.97
N PHE A 68 -36.95 -1.61 -13.93
CA PHE A 68 -37.54 -1.86 -12.62
C PHE A 68 -38.01 -0.57 -11.92
N SER A 69 -37.18 0.47 -11.93
CA SER A 69 -37.54 1.80 -11.40
C SER A 69 -38.79 2.35 -12.07
N GLN A 70 -38.85 2.33 -13.41
CA GLN A 70 -39.99 2.88 -14.16
C GLN A 70 -41.27 2.06 -13.92
N LYS A 71 -41.16 0.73 -13.92
CA LYS A 71 -42.30 -0.17 -13.72
C LYS A 71 -42.92 -0.02 -12.33
N HIS A 72 -42.08 0.13 -11.31
CA HIS A 72 -42.52 0.12 -9.90
C HIS A 72 -42.49 1.47 -9.21
N LYS A 73 -42.08 2.54 -9.91
CA LYS A 73 -41.92 3.91 -9.37
C LYS A 73 -41.01 4.00 -8.13
N VAL A 74 -40.01 3.12 -8.07
CA VAL A 74 -39.06 3.07 -6.96
C VAL A 74 -37.79 3.86 -7.26
N ASN A 75 -37.11 4.31 -6.20
CA ASN A 75 -35.81 4.96 -6.30
C ASN A 75 -34.72 3.90 -6.34
N ILE A 76 -33.77 4.04 -7.26
CA ILE A 76 -32.61 3.14 -7.36
C ILE A 76 -31.36 3.89 -6.94
N ILE A 77 -30.55 3.25 -6.09
CA ILE A 77 -29.21 3.71 -5.74
C ILE A 77 -28.23 2.65 -6.21
N ILE A 78 -27.30 3.00 -7.09
CA ILE A 78 -26.28 2.08 -7.59
C ILE A 78 -24.92 2.53 -7.07
N ALA A 79 -24.22 1.65 -6.37
CA ALA A 79 -22.86 1.91 -5.93
C ALA A 79 -21.87 1.39 -6.98
N LEU A 80 -20.96 2.26 -7.42
CA LEU A 80 -19.95 1.97 -8.44
C LEU A 80 -18.58 2.48 -8.01
N ARG A 81 -17.53 1.80 -8.47
CA ARG A 81 -16.19 2.38 -8.44
C ARG A 81 -16.07 3.50 -9.48
N ASP A 82 -15.23 4.47 -9.17
CA ASP A 82 -14.96 5.64 -10.00
C ASP A 82 -14.51 5.26 -11.43
N THR A 83 -13.64 4.25 -11.58
CA THR A 83 -13.21 3.72 -12.88
C THR A 83 -14.36 3.09 -13.67
N THR A 84 -15.18 2.27 -13.00
CA THR A 84 -16.38 1.66 -13.59
C THR A 84 -17.35 2.76 -14.05
N TYR A 85 -17.61 3.75 -13.21
CA TYR A 85 -18.48 4.87 -13.56
C TYR A 85 -17.96 5.65 -14.78
N ARG A 86 -16.67 6.00 -14.82
CA ARG A 86 -16.08 6.69 -15.98
C ARG A 86 -16.19 5.88 -17.26
N LYS A 87 -15.96 4.57 -17.19
CA LYS A 87 -16.06 3.65 -18.33
C LYS A 87 -17.48 3.63 -18.92
N TYR A 88 -18.52 3.58 -18.08
CA TYR A 88 -19.90 3.47 -18.55
C TYR A 88 -20.60 4.79 -18.78
N ARG A 89 -20.11 5.91 -18.25
CA ARG A 89 -20.72 7.23 -18.45
C ARG A 89 -20.91 7.58 -19.93
N THR A 90 -20.06 7.06 -20.82
CA THR A 90 -20.13 7.25 -22.26
C THR A 90 -20.93 6.17 -23.00
N SER A 91 -21.46 5.17 -22.28
CA SER A 91 -22.26 4.10 -22.87
C SER A 91 -23.68 4.57 -23.20
N PRO A 92 -24.30 4.05 -24.27
CA PRO A 92 -25.66 4.43 -24.65
C PRO A 92 -26.70 4.21 -23.54
N THR A 93 -26.54 3.17 -22.72
CA THR A 93 -27.43 2.84 -21.61
C THR A 93 -27.34 3.83 -20.45
N PHE A 94 -26.20 4.49 -20.28
CA PHE A 94 -26.04 5.56 -19.29
C PHE A 94 -26.48 6.91 -19.83
N ASP A 95 -26.15 7.21 -21.09
CA ASP A 95 -26.43 8.51 -21.71
C ASP A 95 -27.93 8.73 -21.98
N ALA A 96 -28.68 7.65 -22.18
CA ALA A 96 -30.13 7.71 -22.40
C ALA A 96 -30.94 8.20 -21.18
N PHE A 97 -30.32 8.34 -20.00
CA PHE A 97 -31.04 8.66 -18.76
C PHE A 97 -30.30 9.67 -17.89
N GLU A 98 -31.05 10.59 -17.28
CA GLU A 98 -30.50 11.55 -16.31
C GLU A 98 -30.23 10.84 -14.97
N LEU A 99 -28.96 10.47 -14.75
CA LEU A 99 -28.48 9.93 -13.48
C LEU A 99 -27.81 11.04 -12.65
N GLU A 100 -28.24 11.19 -11.40
CA GLU A 100 -27.55 12.05 -10.44
C GLU A 100 -26.39 11.27 -9.79
N ALA A 101 -25.16 11.65 -10.11
CA ALA A 101 -23.96 11.02 -9.57
C ALA A 101 -23.51 11.73 -8.29
N VAL A 102 -23.50 11.01 -7.18
CA VAL A 102 -22.92 11.47 -5.91
C VAL A 102 -21.56 10.80 -5.71
N TYR A 103 -20.50 11.61 -5.74
CA TYR A 103 -19.15 11.12 -5.45
C TYR A 103 -18.91 11.06 -3.95
N ILE A 104 -18.44 9.90 -3.49
CA ILE A 104 -18.03 9.68 -2.10
C ILE A 104 -16.52 9.54 -2.08
N ASP A 105 -15.84 10.55 -1.55
CA ASP A 105 -14.40 10.51 -1.40
C ASP A 105 -13.99 9.40 -0.41
N ALA A 106 -12.91 8.71 -0.73
CA ALA A 106 -12.31 7.75 0.18
C ALA A 106 -11.88 8.49 1.46
N PRO A 107 -12.20 7.96 2.67
CA PRO A 107 -11.72 8.57 3.89
C PRO A 107 -10.20 8.46 3.98
N SER A 108 -9.57 9.42 4.66
CA SER A 108 -8.15 9.30 4.98
C SER A 108 -7.86 8.02 5.78
N VAL A 109 -6.67 7.45 5.57
CA VAL A 109 -6.17 6.24 6.24
C VAL A 109 -6.17 6.43 7.76
N ILE A 110 -5.77 7.62 8.23
CA ILE A 110 -5.52 7.89 9.66
C ILE A 110 -6.82 7.82 10.50
N PRO A 111 -7.93 8.50 10.15
CA PRO A 111 -9.20 8.34 10.86
C PRO A 111 -9.74 6.91 10.88
N VAL A 112 -9.54 6.14 9.80
CA VAL A 112 -9.98 4.74 9.74
C VAL A 112 -9.17 3.89 10.72
N LEU A 113 -7.84 4.04 10.74
CA LEU A 113 -6.96 3.35 11.68
C LEU A 113 -7.29 3.72 13.13
N SER A 114 -7.47 5.01 13.42
CA SER A 114 -7.84 5.51 14.74
C SER A 114 -9.10 4.82 15.29
N ARG A 115 -10.18 4.77 14.49
CA ARG A 115 -11.42 4.09 14.88
C ARG A 115 -11.23 2.58 15.09
N ARG A 116 -10.39 1.93 14.26
CA ARG A 116 -10.09 0.49 14.41
C ARG A 116 -9.27 0.19 15.66
N PHE A 117 -8.26 1.01 15.98
CA PHE A 117 -7.49 0.87 17.21
C PHE A 117 -8.37 1.11 18.44
N ALA A 118 -9.20 2.14 18.44
CA ALA A 118 -10.14 2.41 19.53
C ALA A 118 -11.13 1.26 19.73
N TYR A 119 -11.67 0.70 18.64
CA TYR A 119 -12.55 -0.46 18.69
C TYR A 119 -11.84 -1.69 19.25
N ALA A 120 -10.63 -2.01 18.78
CA ALA A 120 -9.84 -3.14 19.26
C ALA A 120 -9.46 -2.99 20.76
N ARG A 121 -9.05 -1.79 21.19
CA ARG A 121 -8.78 -1.46 22.59
C ARG A 121 -10.00 -1.71 23.48
N LYS A 122 -11.20 -1.34 23.00
CA LYS A 122 -12.46 -1.55 23.74
C LYS A 122 -12.85 -3.03 23.79
N MET A 123 -12.66 -3.77 22.70
CA MET A 123 -12.99 -5.21 22.66
C MET A 123 -12.10 -6.05 23.58
N LEU A 124 -10.84 -5.66 23.74
CA LEU A 124 -9.82 -6.40 24.50
C LEU A 124 -9.55 -5.81 25.88
N GLU A 125 -10.40 -4.88 26.32
CA GLU A 125 -10.30 -4.28 27.63
C GLU A 125 -10.45 -5.32 28.75
N ASN A 126 -9.54 -5.27 29.72
CA ASN A 126 -9.47 -6.20 30.87
C ASN A 126 -9.28 -7.68 30.47
N GLN A 127 -8.93 -7.96 29.22
CA GLN A 127 -8.57 -9.29 28.77
C GLN A 127 -7.14 -9.59 29.20
N LYS A 128 -6.98 -10.64 29.99
CA LYS A 128 -5.68 -11.08 30.49
C LYS A 128 -5.02 -12.06 29.52
N ALA A 129 -3.70 -11.99 29.39
CA ALA A 129 -2.92 -13.05 28.76
C ALA A 129 -1.61 -13.29 29.48
N GLU A 130 -1.09 -14.49 29.32
CA GLU A 130 0.28 -14.85 29.67
C GLU A 130 1.08 -14.94 28.37
N LEU A 131 2.02 -14.02 28.20
CA LEU A 131 2.91 -13.95 27.04
C LEU A 131 4.26 -14.56 27.39
N GLN A 132 4.83 -15.32 26.47
CA GLN A 132 6.21 -15.77 26.58
C GLN A 132 7.11 -14.73 25.90
N LEU A 133 8.01 -14.12 26.67
CA LEU A 133 8.99 -13.17 26.18
C LEU A 133 10.11 -13.89 25.41
N GLU A 134 10.88 -13.15 24.60
CA GLU A 134 12.06 -13.69 23.91
C GLU A 134 13.10 -14.28 24.89
N SER A 135 13.15 -13.76 26.12
CA SER A 135 13.99 -14.29 27.21
C SER A 135 13.53 -15.65 27.75
N GLY A 136 12.39 -16.17 27.29
CA GLY A 136 11.73 -17.35 27.84
C GLY A 136 10.92 -17.07 29.11
N ALA A 137 10.99 -15.86 29.66
CA ALA A 137 10.19 -15.45 30.82
C ALA A 137 8.70 -15.39 30.46
N ARG A 138 7.83 -15.76 31.41
CA ARG A 138 6.39 -15.58 31.27
C ARG A 138 5.98 -14.24 31.86
N PHE A 139 5.31 -13.43 31.05
CA PHE A 139 4.84 -12.10 31.42
C PHE A 139 3.31 -12.10 31.41
N LYS A 140 2.71 -11.84 32.58
CA LYS A 140 1.26 -11.71 32.71
C LYS A 140 0.86 -10.28 32.39
N VAL A 141 0.01 -10.14 31.38
CA VAL A 141 -0.60 -8.89 30.97
C VAL A 141 -2.03 -8.89 31.50
N GLU A 142 -2.34 -7.94 32.37
CA GLU A 142 -3.69 -7.80 32.96
C GLU A 142 -4.70 -7.15 31.99
N ASP A 143 -4.21 -6.40 31.00
CA ASP A 143 -5.02 -5.76 29.97
C ASP A 143 -4.27 -5.75 28.62
N ILE A 144 -4.57 -6.71 27.75
CA ILE A 144 -4.01 -6.74 26.37
C ILE A 144 -4.46 -5.52 25.56
N GLY A 145 -5.61 -4.92 25.89
CA GLY A 145 -6.09 -3.72 25.24
C GLY A 145 -5.02 -2.62 25.20
N ALA A 146 -4.20 -2.50 26.25
CA ALA A 146 -3.09 -1.56 26.35
C ALA A 146 -2.14 -1.60 25.14
N PHE A 147 -1.92 -2.77 24.52
CA PHE A 147 -1.07 -2.86 23.32
C PHE A 147 -1.62 -2.06 22.15
N PHE A 148 -2.94 -2.07 21.93
CA PHE A 148 -3.57 -1.30 20.85
C PHE A 148 -3.51 0.20 21.11
N GLU A 149 -3.47 0.62 22.38
CA GLU A 149 -3.24 2.01 22.76
C GLU A 149 -1.80 2.44 22.46
N ILE A 150 -0.81 1.62 22.81
CA ILE A 150 0.60 1.85 22.47
C ILE A 150 0.81 1.91 20.94
N ALA A 151 0.21 0.96 20.22
CA ALA A 151 0.26 0.91 18.77
C ALA A 151 -0.36 2.17 18.16
N ALA A 152 -1.51 2.63 18.67
CA ALA A 152 -2.14 3.88 18.27
C ALA A 152 -1.25 5.10 18.56
N GLN A 153 -0.67 5.20 19.77
CA GLN A 153 0.25 6.29 20.14
C GLN A 153 1.50 6.36 19.24
N SER A 154 1.92 5.22 18.68
CA SER A 154 3.09 5.12 17.82
C SER A 154 2.74 5.39 16.36
N LEU A 155 1.75 4.67 15.81
CA LEU A 155 1.35 4.74 14.39
C LEU A 155 0.57 6.01 14.06
N LEU A 156 -0.14 6.60 15.02
CA LEU A 156 -0.91 7.83 14.85
C LEU A 156 -0.19 9.05 15.44
N SER A 157 1.09 8.91 15.81
CA SER A 157 1.97 10.05 16.07
C SER A 157 2.17 10.89 14.81
N VAL A 158 2.68 12.12 14.92
CA VAL A 158 2.95 12.98 13.74
C VAL A 158 3.80 12.24 12.71
N ASP A 159 4.97 11.73 13.11
CA ASP A 159 5.88 11.02 12.22
C ASP A 159 5.31 9.69 11.73
N GLY A 160 4.63 8.94 12.61
CA GLY A 160 4.03 7.65 12.28
C GLY A 160 2.88 7.77 11.29
N ALA A 161 2.00 8.76 11.49
CA ALA A 161 0.86 9.03 10.63
C ALA A 161 1.33 9.53 9.26
N GLU A 162 2.31 10.43 9.22
CA GLU A 162 2.89 10.90 7.97
C GLU A 162 3.52 9.73 7.19
N LEU A 163 4.32 8.89 7.86
CA LEU A 163 4.92 7.71 7.25
C LEU A 163 3.83 6.77 6.70
N LEU A 164 2.85 6.38 7.51
CA LEU A 164 1.79 5.47 7.09
C LEU A 164 0.96 6.02 5.94
N ASP A 165 0.59 7.30 5.98
CA ASP A 165 -0.17 7.94 4.92
C ASP A 165 0.64 7.98 3.61
N THR A 166 1.94 8.26 3.70
CA THR A 166 2.85 8.27 2.54
C THR A 166 2.96 6.88 1.93
N LEU A 167 3.22 5.86 2.77
CA LEU A 167 3.35 4.47 2.34
C LEU A 167 2.03 3.89 1.83
N ALA A 168 0.90 4.35 2.34
CA ALA A 168 -0.42 3.95 1.86
C ALA A 168 -0.74 4.55 0.49
N GLY A 169 -0.19 5.72 0.16
CA GLY A 169 -0.42 6.38 -1.14
C GLY A 169 -1.90 6.67 -1.41
N GLY A 170 -2.66 7.04 -0.37
CA GLY A 170 -4.11 7.24 -0.45
C GLY A 170 -4.95 5.95 -0.47
N ASN A 171 -4.32 4.77 -0.50
CA ASN A 171 -5.02 3.49 -0.49
C ASN A 171 -5.27 2.99 0.95
N ILE A 172 -6.53 3.06 1.39
CA ILE A 172 -6.95 2.60 2.73
C ILE A 172 -6.58 1.14 2.98
N ARG A 173 -6.75 0.25 1.99
CA ARG A 173 -6.45 -1.19 2.16
C ARG A 173 -4.95 -1.40 2.38
N ARG A 174 -4.11 -0.63 1.69
CA ARG A 174 -2.66 -0.64 1.89
C ARG A 174 -2.28 -0.13 3.27
N GLY A 175 -2.87 0.99 3.71
CA GLY A 175 -2.67 1.52 5.06
C GLY A 175 -3.08 0.54 6.17
N LEU A 176 -4.22 -0.14 6.02
CA LEU A 176 -4.65 -1.21 6.92
C LEU A 176 -3.71 -2.41 6.91
N SER A 177 -3.16 -2.75 5.75
CA SER A 177 -2.18 -3.84 5.63
C SER A 177 -0.87 -3.50 6.33
N LEU A 178 -0.34 -2.28 6.16
CA LEU A 178 0.86 -1.81 6.88
C LEU A 178 0.68 -1.85 8.40
N ALA A 179 -0.48 -1.40 8.90
CA ALA A 179 -0.80 -1.46 10.33
C ALA A 179 -0.90 -2.92 10.82
N ARG A 180 -1.47 -3.82 10.01
CA ARG A 180 -1.53 -5.26 10.33
C ARG A 180 -0.13 -5.87 10.37
N GLU A 181 0.73 -5.60 9.39
CA GLU A 181 2.12 -6.08 9.38
C GLU A 181 2.88 -5.60 10.61
N PHE A 182 2.71 -4.32 11.00
CA PHE A 182 3.29 -3.77 12.22
C PHE A 182 2.84 -4.53 13.48
N LEU A 183 1.53 -4.80 13.63
CA LEU A 183 1.00 -5.53 14.78
C LEU A 183 1.48 -6.99 14.86
N ALA A 184 1.76 -7.61 13.71
CA ALA A 184 2.24 -8.98 13.60
C ALA A 184 3.77 -9.10 13.58
N SER A 185 4.49 -7.98 13.69
CA SER A 185 5.93 -7.95 13.46
C SER A 185 6.74 -8.42 14.68
N GLY A 186 7.73 -9.27 14.42
CA GLY A 186 8.78 -9.62 15.38
C GLY A 186 9.93 -8.60 15.45
N HIS A 187 9.88 -7.52 14.66
CA HIS A 187 10.88 -6.44 14.67
C HIS A 187 10.52 -5.27 15.60
N VAL A 188 9.42 -5.42 16.32
CA VAL A 188 8.89 -4.42 17.25
C VAL A 188 9.10 -4.94 18.66
N THR A 189 9.63 -4.09 19.55
CA THR A 189 9.94 -4.45 20.94
C THR A 189 8.68 -4.46 21.82
N ALA A 190 7.70 -5.30 21.46
CA ALA A 190 6.38 -5.32 22.07
C ALA A 190 6.39 -5.69 23.57
N ASP A 191 7.33 -6.55 23.97
CA ASP A 191 7.56 -6.91 25.37
C ASP A 191 8.03 -5.72 26.21
N LEU A 192 9.05 -5.01 25.75
CA LEU A 192 9.58 -3.80 26.38
C LEU A 192 8.51 -2.70 26.44
N ALA A 193 7.74 -2.57 25.36
CA ALA A 193 6.65 -1.62 25.26
C ALA A 193 5.59 -1.87 26.32
N LEU A 194 5.11 -3.11 26.45
CA LEU A 194 4.12 -3.49 27.46
C LEU A 194 4.66 -3.30 28.88
N GLN A 195 5.89 -3.73 29.16
CA GLN A 195 6.51 -3.56 30.48
C GLN A 195 6.59 -2.10 30.89
N LYS A 196 7.07 -1.23 30.00
CA LYS A 196 7.19 0.21 30.30
C LYS A 196 5.84 0.90 30.36
N TYR A 197 4.89 0.49 29.53
CA TYR A 197 3.55 1.05 29.55
C TYR A 197 2.82 0.79 30.87
N LEU A 198 3.05 -0.37 31.52
CA LEU A 198 2.49 -0.64 32.84
C LEU A 198 3.02 0.34 33.91
N THR A 199 4.26 0.79 33.78
CA THR A 199 4.90 1.70 34.75
C THR A 199 4.58 3.17 34.44
N ASP A 200 4.81 3.58 33.19
CA ASP A 200 4.84 5.00 32.80
C ASP A 200 3.56 5.47 32.10
N ARG A 201 2.64 4.53 31.77
CA ARG A 201 1.42 4.77 30.97
C ARG A 201 1.65 5.47 29.62
N ALA A 202 2.89 5.43 29.12
CA ALA A 202 3.28 6.03 27.87
C ALA A 202 4.40 5.22 27.24
N TRP A 203 4.20 4.83 25.98
CA TRP A 203 5.27 4.28 25.15
C TRP A 203 5.01 4.63 23.70
N ARG A 204 6.08 4.98 22.99
CA ARG A 204 6.06 5.13 21.54
C ARG A 204 7.19 4.33 20.95
N PHE A 205 6.86 3.49 19.99
CA PHE A 205 7.87 2.79 19.21
C PHE A 205 8.72 3.80 18.44
N PRO A 206 10.05 3.63 18.44
CA PRO A 206 10.93 4.46 17.63
C PRO A 206 10.51 4.42 16.14
N PRO A 207 10.70 5.51 15.37
CA PRO A 207 10.32 5.55 13.96
C PRO A 207 10.90 4.42 13.11
N HIS A 208 12.10 3.95 13.45
CA HIS A 208 12.71 2.82 12.76
C HIS A 208 12.01 1.48 13.06
N GLU A 209 11.53 1.24 14.29
CA GLU A 209 10.75 0.04 14.61
C GLU A 209 9.38 0.07 13.94
N VAL A 210 8.74 1.25 13.90
CA VAL A 210 7.48 1.44 13.15
C VAL A 210 7.68 1.11 11.68
N PHE A 211 8.72 1.66 11.06
CA PHE A 211 9.06 1.40 9.67
C PHE A 211 9.36 -0.08 9.41
N LYS A 212 10.28 -0.68 10.19
CA LYS A 212 10.62 -2.11 10.04
C LYS A 212 9.41 -2.99 10.24
N GLY A 213 8.60 -2.71 11.27
CA GLY A 213 7.42 -3.48 11.58
C GLY A 213 6.39 -3.46 10.46
N ALA A 214 6.11 -2.28 9.90
CA ALA A 214 5.17 -2.14 8.82
C ALA A 214 5.66 -2.77 7.49
N VAL A 215 6.96 -2.74 7.22
CA VAL A 215 7.52 -3.15 5.91
C VAL A 215 7.98 -4.61 5.88
N LEU A 216 8.58 -5.13 6.95
CA LEU A 216 8.99 -6.54 7.04
C LEU A 216 7.85 -7.46 7.50
N GLY A 217 6.96 -6.94 8.36
CA GLY A 217 5.97 -7.76 9.05
C GLY A 217 6.63 -8.86 9.87
N GLY A 218 6.10 -10.09 9.78
CA GLY A 218 6.63 -11.26 10.49
C GLY A 218 7.92 -11.87 9.91
N ARG A 219 8.52 -11.28 8.86
CA ARG A 219 9.61 -11.92 8.10
C ARG A 219 10.99 -11.51 8.61
N LYS A 220 11.92 -12.44 8.69
CA LYS A 220 13.30 -12.15 9.14
C LYS A 220 14.06 -11.23 8.18
N PHE A 221 13.90 -11.42 6.87
CA PHE A 221 14.57 -10.67 5.83
C PHE A 221 13.55 -10.05 4.87
N PHE A 222 13.93 -8.91 4.29
CA PHE A 222 13.13 -8.25 3.27
C PHE A 222 13.12 -9.10 1.99
N ARG A 223 11.95 -9.16 1.38
CA ARG A 223 11.72 -9.75 0.06
C ARG A 223 10.71 -8.87 -0.65
N GLU A 224 11.08 -8.35 -1.81
CA GLU A 224 10.21 -7.46 -2.57
C GLU A 224 8.87 -8.12 -2.91
N GLU A 225 8.86 -9.40 -3.28
CA GLU A 225 7.65 -10.11 -3.71
C GLU A 225 6.56 -10.17 -2.62
N ASP A 226 7.00 -10.05 -1.36
CA ASP A 226 6.15 -10.18 -0.18
C ASP A 226 5.92 -8.83 0.53
N SER A 227 6.52 -7.73 0.02
CA SER A 227 6.48 -6.42 0.64
C SER A 227 5.55 -5.45 -0.10
N LEU A 228 5.02 -4.48 0.63
CA LEU A 228 4.27 -3.37 0.05
C LEU A 228 5.19 -2.31 -0.58
N LEU A 229 6.51 -2.42 -0.42
CA LEU A 229 7.47 -1.52 -1.06
C LEU A 229 8.43 -2.33 -1.93
N PRO A 230 8.71 -1.88 -3.15
CA PRO A 230 9.70 -2.53 -3.98
C PRO A 230 11.11 -2.16 -3.54
N ASN A 231 12.08 -2.96 -3.97
CA ASN A 231 13.48 -2.62 -3.89
C ASN A 231 13.81 -1.60 -5.00
N MET A 232 14.04 -0.35 -4.61
CA MET A 232 14.36 0.73 -5.57
C MET A 232 15.79 0.66 -6.10
N TYR A 233 16.68 -0.07 -5.43
CA TYR A 233 18.07 -0.27 -5.84
C TYR A 233 18.26 -1.42 -6.84
N CYS A 234 17.20 -2.15 -7.17
CA CYS A 234 17.28 -3.26 -8.11
C CYS A 234 16.00 -3.35 -8.95
N ALA A 235 16.12 -3.16 -10.27
CA ALA A 235 15.01 -3.29 -11.19
C ALA A 235 14.55 -4.75 -11.42
N LYS A 236 15.32 -5.75 -10.94
CA LYS A 236 15.09 -7.20 -11.13
C LYS A 236 14.93 -7.66 -12.60
N ILE A 237 15.51 -6.92 -13.54
CA ILE A 237 15.48 -7.22 -14.98
C ILE A 237 16.47 -8.33 -15.39
N GLY A 238 17.51 -8.58 -14.58
CA GLY A 238 18.57 -9.55 -14.93
C GLY A 238 19.69 -8.98 -15.80
N ILE A 239 19.71 -7.66 -16.01
CA ILE A 239 20.74 -6.94 -16.78
C ILE A 239 21.49 -6.00 -15.83
N PRO A 240 22.81 -6.17 -15.61
CA PRO A 240 23.58 -5.38 -14.63
C PRO A 240 23.49 -3.87 -14.86
N SER A 241 23.58 -3.40 -16.11
CA SER A 241 23.51 -1.97 -16.46
C SER A 241 22.14 -1.34 -16.19
N LEU A 242 21.08 -2.13 -16.05
CA LEU A 242 19.71 -1.66 -15.79
C LEU A 242 19.29 -1.85 -14.34
N GLN A 243 20.22 -2.25 -13.45
CA GLN A 243 19.92 -2.49 -12.05
C GLN A 243 19.25 -1.27 -11.39
N LEU A 244 19.68 -0.06 -11.71
CA LEU A 244 19.15 1.19 -11.15
C LEU A 244 17.98 1.80 -11.93
N LEU A 245 17.42 1.10 -12.94
CA LEU A 245 16.42 1.70 -13.83
C LEU A 245 15.18 2.25 -13.10
N ARG A 246 14.73 1.59 -12.04
CA ARG A 246 13.61 2.06 -11.20
C ARG A 246 13.90 3.41 -10.55
N VAL A 247 15.07 3.56 -9.92
CA VAL A 247 15.45 4.82 -9.28
C VAL A 247 15.72 5.90 -10.32
N SER A 248 16.35 5.59 -11.45
CA SER A 248 16.60 6.56 -12.53
C SER A 248 15.30 7.14 -13.08
N ILE A 249 14.31 6.30 -13.41
CA ILE A 249 13.00 6.76 -13.90
C ILE A 249 12.27 7.58 -12.83
N THR A 250 12.25 7.08 -11.59
CA THR A 250 11.51 7.73 -10.50
C THR A 250 12.11 9.09 -10.14
N ASP A 251 13.44 9.17 -10.03
CA ASP A 251 14.16 10.41 -9.75
C ASP A 251 13.94 11.44 -10.85
N PHE A 252 14.07 11.03 -12.12
CA PHE A 252 13.82 11.89 -13.28
C PHE A 252 12.41 12.49 -13.26
N LEU A 253 11.38 11.66 -13.06
CA LEU A 253 9.99 12.12 -13.00
C LEU A 253 9.73 13.04 -11.80
N VAL A 254 10.28 12.73 -10.63
CA VAL A 254 10.18 13.59 -9.44
C VAL A 254 10.82 14.95 -9.69
N HIS A 255 11.95 15.00 -10.38
CA HIS A 255 12.59 16.27 -10.77
C HIS A 255 11.76 17.05 -11.80
N LEU A 256 11.19 16.40 -12.80
CA LEU A 256 10.29 17.07 -13.75
C LEU A 256 9.07 17.67 -13.04
N ALA A 257 8.49 16.95 -12.08
CA ALA A 257 7.33 17.37 -11.32
C ALA A 257 7.57 18.58 -10.38
N GLN A 258 8.83 19.02 -10.21
CA GLN A 258 9.14 20.27 -9.50
C GLN A 258 8.83 21.51 -10.35
N SER A 259 8.66 21.33 -11.68
CA SER A 259 8.28 22.42 -12.59
C SER A 259 6.78 22.70 -12.48
N SER A 260 6.39 23.98 -12.39
CA SER A 260 4.99 24.40 -12.25
C SER A 260 4.07 23.97 -13.40
N ASN A 261 4.64 23.69 -14.58
CA ASN A 261 3.91 23.35 -15.80
C ASN A 261 4.00 21.85 -16.13
N PHE A 262 4.31 21.01 -15.14
CA PHE A 262 4.43 19.56 -15.36
C PHE A 262 3.06 18.89 -15.40
N ASP A 263 2.61 18.54 -16.62
CA ASP A 263 1.36 17.83 -16.86
C ASP A 263 1.54 16.31 -17.05
N GLY A 264 2.65 15.75 -16.56
CA GLY A 264 3.00 14.35 -16.78
C GLY A 264 3.82 14.09 -18.05
N LEU A 265 4.59 13.01 -18.03
CA LEU A 265 5.44 12.56 -19.14
C LEU A 265 4.74 11.48 -19.94
N ILE A 266 4.71 11.59 -21.27
CA ILE A 266 4.10 10.55 -22.12
C ILE A 266 4.99 9.30 -22.09
N VAL A 267 4.37 8.11 -21.98
CA VAL A 267 5.10 6.83 -21.93
C VAL A 267 5.98 6.64 -23.17
N GLU A 268 5.46 6.92 -24.35
CA GLU A 268 6.21 6.84 -25.61
C GLU A 268 7.45 7.75 -25.61
N GLU A 269 7.36 8.96 -25.04
CA GLU A 269 8.50 9.88 -24.92
C GLU A 269 9.58 9.35 -23.97
N LEU A 270 9.16 8.78 -22.83
CA LEU A 270 10.06 8.14 -21.86
C LEU A 270 10.80 6.96 -22.51
N GLN A 271 10.05 6.07 -23.16
CA GLN A 271 10.61 4.91 -23.86
C GLN A 271 11.56 5.35 -24.99
N GLY A 272 11.17 6.36 -25.79
CA GLY A 272 12.02 6.91 -26.84
C GLY A 272 13.33 7.47 -26.31
N THR A 273 13.29 8.17 -25.17
CA THR A 273 14.50 8.70 -24.50
C THR A 273 15.42 7.58 -24.03
N LEU A 274 14.87 6.57 -23.34
CA LEU A 274 15.65 5.43 -22.84
C LEU A 274 16.14 4.51 -23.97
N HIS A 275 15.44 4.47 -25.10
CA HIS A 275 15.89 3.75 -26.28
C HIS A 275 17.19 4.32 -26.86
N GLN A 276 17.44 5.63 -26.73
CA GLN A 276 18.68 6.26 -27.19
C GLN A 276 19.93 5.76 -26.46
N VAL A 277 19.78 5.24 -25.23
CA VAL A 277 20.84 4.57 -24.46
C VAL A 277 20.81 3.04 -24.57
N GLY A 278 20.01 2.50 -25.51
CA GLY A 278 19.97 1.08 -25.80
C GLY A 278 19.07 0.27 -24.87
N ILE A 279 18.16 0.91 -24.14
CA ILE A 279 17.15 0.22 -23.32
C ILE A 279 15.95 -0.10 -24.21
N ALA A 280 15.59 -1.38 -24.30
CA ALA A 280 14.41 -1.79 -25.06
C ALA A 280 13.11 -1.49 -24.27
N GLN A 281 12.01 -1.30 -25.00
CA GLN A 281 10.71 -0.91 -24.42
C GLN A 281 10.23 -1.90 -23.37
N ARG A 282 10.43 -3.21 -23.61
CA ARG A 282 10.13 -4.30 -22.67
C ARG A 282 10.73 -4.08 -21.28
N GLU A 283 11.99 -3.64 -21.21
CA GLU A 283 12.69 -3.41 -19.95
C GLU A 283 12.16 -2.18 -19.22
N VAL A 284 11.77 -1.13 -19.97
CA VAL A 284 11.07 0.04 -19.43
C VAL A 284 9.71 -0.36 -18.88
N ASP A 285 8.93 -1.14 -19.64
CA ASP A 285 7.60 -1.61 -19.26
C ASP A 285 7.65 -2.49 -18.01
N PHE A 286 8.67 -3.33 -17.89
CA PHE A 286 8.91 -4.13 -16.69
C PHE A 286 9.12 -3.24 -15.46
N ALA A 287 9.96 -2.20 -15.57
CA ALA A 287 10.18 -1.25 -14.48
C ALA A 287 8.91 -0.45 -14.17
N LEU A 288 8.22 0.08 -15.19
CA LEU A 288 6.99 0.85 -15.04
C LEU A 288 5.89 0.04 -14.37
N LYS A 289 5.72 -1.24 -14.74
CA LYS A 289 4.76 -2.13 -14.09
C LYS A 289 4.97 -2.18 -12.59
N THR A 290 6.19 -2.44 -12.11
CA THR A 290 6.45 -2.45 -10.65
C THR A 290 6.16 -1.10 -10.02
N LEU A 291 6.56 0.00 -10.66
CA LEU A 291 6.35 1.35 -10.13
C LEU A 291 4.86 1.74 -10.05
N LEU A 292 4.04 1.30 -11.00
CA LEU A 292 2.59 1.52 -11.02
C LEU A 292 1.88 0.62 -10.01
N ASP A 293 2.19 -0.68 -9.99
CA ASP A 293 1.61 -1.66 -9.06
C ASP A 293 1.90 -1.26 -7.60
N SER A 294 3.07 -0.67 -7.36
CA SER A 294 3.49 -0.16 -6.05
C SER A 294 3.00 1.27 -5.75
N SER A 295 2.18 1.87 -6.61
CA SER A 295 1.66 3.25 -6.50
C SER A 295 2.75 4.33 -6.35
N ILE A 296 3.96 4.05 -6.84
CA ILE A 296 5.07 5.01 -6.90
C ILE A 296 4.80 5.99 -8.04
N LEU A 297 4.37 5.46 -9.19
CA LEU A 297 3.85 6.22 -10.31
C LEU A 297 2.35 5.96 -10.46
N ARG A 298 1.67 6.85 -11.19
CA ARG A 298 0.31 6.62 -11.68
C ARG A 298 0.15 7.26 -13.05
N THR A 299 -0.83 6.78 -13.80
CA THR A 299 -1.34 7.48 -14.98
C THR A 299 -2.18 8.69 -14.54
N LEU A 300 -2.14 9.78 -15.30
CA LEU A 300 -2.84 11.03 -14.97
C LEU A 300 -4.37 10.83 -14.88
N ASP A 301 -4.92 10.01 -15.76
CA ASP A 301 -6.34 9.65 -15.87
C ASP A 301 -6.76 8.48 -14.97
N GLY A 302 -5.79 7.76 -14.40
CA GLY A 302 -6.02 6.57 -13.58
C GLY A 302 -6.37 5.31 -14.38
N GLU A 303 -6.25 5.36 -15.71
CA GLU A 303 -6.51 4.22 -16.59
C GLU A 303 -5.28 3.29 -16.69
N PRO A 304 -5.45 2.03 -17.14
CA PRO A 304 -4.35 1.13 -17.40
C PRO A 304 -3.30 1.75 -18.34
N LEU A 305 -2.03 1.45 -18.06
CA LEU A 305 -0.89 1.97 -18.82
C LEU A 305 -1.01 1.66 -20.32
N ASN A 306 -0.86 2.69 -21.14
CA ASN A 306 -0.69 2.59 -22.58
C ASN A 306 0.35 3.62 -23.07
N GLN A 307 0.70 3.57 -24.36
CA GLN A 307 1.74 4.42 -24.94
C GLN A 307 1.44 5.93 -24.88
N SER A 308 0.17 6.30 -24.94
CA SER A 308 -0.29 7.69 -24.83
C SER A 308 -0.55 8.16 -23.40
N SER A 309 -0.46 7.26 -22.42
CA SER A 309 -0.66 7.61 -21.01
C SER A 309 0.37 8.64 -20.55
N ARG A 310 -0.07 9.58 -19.72
CA ARG A 310 0.82 10.51 -19.02
C ARG A 310 1.15 9.97 -17.64
N LEU A 311 2.43 9.77 -17.37
CA LEU A 311 2.97 9.32 -16.09
C LEU A 311 3.22 10.50 -15.16
N ILE A 312 2.77 10.38 -13.92
CA ILE A 312 3.05 11.34 -12.86
C ILE A 312 3.59 10.62 -11.60
N PRO A 313 4.61 11.17 -10.93
CA PRO A 313 5.08 10.62 -9.66
C PRO A 313 4.06 10.90 -8.55
N THR A 314 3.93 9.97 -7.61
CA THR A 314 3.11 10.18 -6.40
C THR A 314 3.93 10.78 -5.26
N ARG A 315 3.28 11.13 -4.14
CA ARG A 315 3.97 11.52 -2.90
C ARG A 315 4.94 10.42 -2.42
N LEU A 316 4.60 9.15 -2.67
CA LEU A 316 5.45 8.01 -2.35
C LEU A 316 6.73 8.00 -3.19
N ALA A 317 6.67 8.35 -4.50
CA ALA A 317 7.88 8.48 -5.32
C ALA A 317 8.84 9.53 -4.76
N GLY A 318 8.33 10.72 -4.45
CA GLY A 318 9.14 11.78 -3.84
C GLY A 318 9.76 11.34 -2.52
N PHE A 319 8.95 10.76 -1.63
CA PHE A 319 9.42 10.23 -0.35
C PHE A 319 10.50 9.15 -0.52
N LEU A 320 10.33 8.23 -1.46
CA LEU A 320 11.30 7.17 -1.72
C LEU A 320 12.67 7.74 -2.10
N VAL A 321 12.72 8.57 -3.14
CA VAL A 321 13.99 9.02 -3.72
C VAL A 321 14.65 10.16 -2.92
N GLN A 322 13.89 10.93 -2.15
CA GLN A 322 14.41 12.05 -1.37
C GLN A 322 14.71 11.69 0.09
N ASP A 323 14.04 10.68 0.67
CA ASP A 323 14.19 10.36 2.09
C ASP A 323 14.37 8.85 2.36
N LEU A 324 13.42 7.99 1.96
CA LEU A 324 13.39 6.61 2.43
C LEU A 324 14.61 5.80 2.00
N MET A 325 15.03 5.97 0.75
CA MET A 325 16.26 5.37 0.23
C MET A 325 17.49 5.86 1.03
N GLY A 326 17.47 7.10 1.52
CA GLY A 326 18.51 7.65 2.40
C GLY A 326 18.54 7.05 3.80
N ARG A 327 17.58 6.20 4.20
CA ARG A 327 17.55 5.59 5.53
C ARG A 327 18.37 4.30 5.55
N PHE A 328 19.19 4.13 6.59
CA PHE A 328 20.03 2.95 6.79
C PHE A 328 19.21 1.65 6.75
N ASN A 329 18.05 1.63 7.40
CA ASN A 329 17.23 0.43 7.51
C ASN A 329 16.63 -0.03 6.16
N TYR A 330 16.23 0.90 5.30
CA TYR A 330 15.71 0.55 3.97
C TYR A 330 16.84 0.06 3.06
N THR A 331 17.97 0.76 3.06
CA THR A 331 19.15 0.36 2.27
C THR A 331 19.65 -1.03 2.68
N GLU A 332 19.74 -1.30 3.98
CA GLU A 332 20.15 -2.61 4.48
C GLU A 332 19.21 -3.73 4.05
N MET A 333 17.89 -3.51 4.14
CA MET A 333 16.89 -4.47 3.68
C MET A 333 17.04 -4.77 2.20
N CYS A 334 17.16 -3.72 1.39
CA CYS A 334 17.30 -3.83 -0.05
C CYS A 334 18.61 -4.51 -0.47
N ALA A 335 19.70 -4.31 0.26
CA ALA A 335 20.99 -4.95 0.00
C ALA A 335 20.91 -6.48 0.08
N LEU A 336 20.00 -7.03 0.89
CA LEU A 336 19.80 -8.48 1.04
C LEU A 336 18.88 -9.09 -0.02
N ASP A 337 18.11 -8.26 -0.73
CA ASP A 337 17.15 -8.69 -1.77
C ASP A 337 17.65 -8.37 -3.19
N ALA A 338 18.56 -7.40 -3.33
CA ALA A 338 19.06 -6.96 -4.63
C ALA A 338 19.89 -8.05 -5.33
N HIS A 339 19.75 -8.14 -6.65
CA HIS A 339 20.72 -8.86 -7.47
C HIS A 339 22.07 -8.13 -7.44
N ILE A 340 23.13 -8.89 -7.16
CA ILE A 340 24.51 -8.40 -7.12
C ILE A 340 25.27 -9.12 -8.22
N TYR A 341 25.77 -8.36 -9.19
CA TYR A 341 26.47 -8.91 -10.37
C TYR A 341 28.00 -8.88 -10.20
N ASP A 342 28.46 -8.75 -8.96
CA ASP A 342 29.86 -8.77 -8.55
C ASP A 342 30.08 -9.91 -7.55
N ASN A 343 30.91 -10.89 -7.93
CA ASN A 343 31.13 -12.09 -7.12
C ASN A 343 31.90 -11.80 -5.82
N ASP A 344 32.81 -10.83 -5.85
CA ASP A 344 33.63 -10.48 -4.68
C ASP A 344 32.76 -9.75 -3.66
N LEU A 345 31.96 -8.78 -4.10
CA LEU A 345 30.97 -8.11 -3.25
C LEU A 345 29.93 -9.09 -2.70
N TRP A 346 29.45 -10.02 -3.53
CA TRP A 346 28.51 -11.04 -3.05
C TRP A 346 29.13 -11.89 -1.93
N GLY A 347 30.39 -12.29 -2.09
CA GLY A 347 31.17 -12.97 -1.05
C GLY A 347 31.31 -12.13 0.22
N GLU A 348 31.65 -10.85 0.09
CA GLU A 348 31.78 -9.91 1.21
C GLU A 348 30.45 -9.74 1.97
N ILE A 349 29.35 -9.48 1.27
CA ILE A 349 28.02 -9.31 1.89
C ILE A 349 27.57 -10.58 2.58
N ARG A 350 27.85 -11.76 2.00
CA ARG A 350 27.59 -13.05 2.64
C ARG A 350 28.37 -13.16 3.96
N ASP A 351 29.67 -12.90 3.94
CA ASP A 351 30.55 -13.04 5.11
C ASP A 351 30.20 -12.04 6.21
N LEU A 352 29.90 -10.79 5.85
CA LEU A 352 29.38 -9.79 6.78
C LEU A 352 28.03 -10.22 7.38
N THR A 353 27.16 -10.84 6.60
CA THR A 353 25.87 -11.34 7.09
C THR A 353 26.04 -12.45 8.13
N TYR A 354 26.98 -13.38 7.93
CA TYR A 354 27.32 -14.38 8.94
C TYR A 354 27.88 -13.74 10.22
N ARG A 355 28.80 -12.78 10.08
CA ARG A 355 29.36 -12.06 11.23
C ARG A 355 28.29 -11.32 12.05
N VAL A 356 27.31 -10.69 11.40
CA VAL A 356 26.16 -10.05 12.07
C VAL A 356 25.35 -11.04 12.92
N GLN A 357 25.20 -12.28 12.47
CA GLN A 357 24.46 -13.31 13.20
C GLN A 357 25.23 -13.82 14.42
N MET A 358 26.55 -13.95 14.31
CA MET A 358 27.42 -14.44 15.39
C MET A 358 27.75 -13.38 16.44
N GLU A 359 27.68 -12.09 16.10
CA GLU A 359 28.02 -11.00 17.02
C GLU A 359 26.95 -10.82 18.11
N PRO A 360 27.27 -11.01 19.41
CA PRO A 360 26.30 -10.79 20.49
C PRO A 360 26.10 -9.31 20.85
N GLY A 361 27.11 -8.46 20.63
CA GLY A 361 27.08 -7.05 21.04
C GLY A 361 26.21 -6.20 20.12
N ARG A 362 25.21 -5.49 20.66
CA ARG A 362 24.33 -4.61 19.86
C ARG A 362 25.08 -3.56 19.04
N ALA A 363 26.04 -2.86 19.66
CA ALA A 363 26.82 -1.82 19.00
C ALA A 363 27.79 -2.38 17.95
N ALA A 364 28.52 -3.46 18.28
CA ALA A 364 29.41 -4.15 17.34
C ALA A 364 28.63 -4.73 16.14
N LYS A 365 27.45 -5.32 16.39
CA LYS A 365 26.54 -5.81 15.34
C LYS A 365 26.12 -4.69 14.41
N LEU A 366 25.78 -3.51 14.96
CA LEU A 366 25.43 -2.35 14.15
C LEU A 366 26.60 -1.89 13.26
N GLN A 367 27.83 -1.89 13.77
CA GLN A 367 29.00 -1.54 12.97
C GLN A 367 29.19 -2.48 11.77
N ILE A 368 29.04 -3.79 11.96
CA ILE A 368 29.14 -4.77 10.86
C ILE A 368 28.01 -4.58 9.85
N ARG A 369 26.79 -4.28 10.32
CA ARG A 369 25.64 -3.97 9.43
C ARG A 369 25.90 -2.71 8.60
N ILE A 370 26.53 -1.68 9.18
CA ILE A 370 26.92 -0.46 8.48
C ILE A 370 28.02 -0.74 7.45
N GLN A 371 29.01 -1.58 7.79
CA GLN A 371 30.04 -2.03 6.84
C GLN A 371 29.39 -2.67 5.60
N ARG A 372 28.41 -3.56 5.81
CA ARG A 372 27.66 -4.22 4.72
C ARG A 372 26.91 -3.22 3.84
N VAL A 373 26.24 -2.23 4.44
CA VAL A 373 25.54 -1.18 3.70
C VAL A 373 26.52 -0.31 2.89
N ASN A 374 27.67 0.03 3.46
CA ASN A 374 28.70 0.82 2.76
C ASN A 374 29.31 0.05 1.59
N ALA A 375 29.56 -1.25 1.72
CA ALA A 375 30.03 -2.09 0.62
C ALA A 375 29.01 -2.09 -0.53
N PHE A 376 27.73 -2.31 -0.21
CA PHE A 376 26.65 -2.25 -1.19
C PHE A 376 26.51 -0.89 -1.88
N LEU A 377 26.56 0.22 -1.13
CA LEU A 377 26.47 1.57 -1.72
C LEU A 377 27.64 1.88 -2.63
N THR A 378 28.85 1.42 -2.30
CA THR A 378 30.05 1.64 -3.12
C THR A 378 29.88 0.97 -4.49
N TYR A 379 29.38 -0.27 -4.50
CA TYR A 379 29.01 -0.94 -5.73
C TYR A 379 27.92 -0.21 -6.53
N LEU A 380 26.88 0.30 -5.87
CA LEU A 380 25.84 1.05 -6.56
C LEU A 380 26.34 2.35 -7.18
N GLU A 381 27.33 3.02 -6.58
CA GLU A 381 27.99 4.19 -7.17
C GLU A 381 28.72 3.82 -8.46
N GLU A 382 29.36 2.66 -8.54
CA GLU A 382 29.97 2.17 -9.78
C GLU A 382 28.94 1.84 -10.87
N VAL A 383 27.81 1.24 -10.48
CA VAL A 383 26.69 0.99 -11.40
C VAL A 383 26.12 2.31 -11.94
N GLU A 384 25.94 3.30 -11.07
CA GLU A 384 25.49 4.64 -11.44
C GLU A 384 26.49 5.35 -12.35
N GLU A 385 27.79 5.23 -12.09
CA GLU A 385 28.82 5.84 -12.93
C GLU A 385 28.78 5.29 -14.37
N ARG A 386 28.60 3.98 -14.53
CA ARG A 386 28.43 3.36 -15.86
C ARG A 386 27.20 3.91 -16.59
N TRP A 387 26.09 4.11 -15.87
CA TRP A 387 24.90 4.76 -16.42
C TRP A 387 25.18 6.19 -16.90
N LEU A 388 25.85 7.00 -16.07
CA LEU A 388 26.17 8.39 -16.40
C LEU A 388 27.07 8.52 -17.63
N ILE A 389 28.02 7.60 -17.81
CA ILE A 389 28.90 7.57 -18.99
C ILE A 389 28.07 7.36 -20.26
N GLU A 390 27.19 6.35 -20.28
CA GLU A 390 26.34 6.08 -21.45
C GLU A 390 25.33 7.19 -21.70
N ALA A 391 24.70 7.75 -20.65
CA ALA A 391 23.79 8.88 -20.77
C ALA A 391 24.47 10.11 -21.38
N LYS A 392 25.70 10.44 -20.94
CA LYS A 392 26.50 11.54 -21.53
C LYS A 392 26.88 11.24 -22.98
N ARG A 393 27.36 10.03 -23.28
CA ARG A 393 27.75 9.62 -24.63
C ARG A 393 26.60 9.75 -25.64
N ARG A 394 25.37 9.53 -25.18
CA ARG A 394 24.14 9.61 -26.00
C ARG A 394 23.40 10.94 -25.88
N ASN A 395 23.97 11.94 -25.20
CA ASN A 395 23.38 13.27 -25.01
C ASN A 395 21.99 13.27 -24.37
N LEU A 396 21.76 12.42 -23.36
CA LEU A 396 20.54 12.50 -22.56
C LEU A 396 20.47 13.84 -21.82
N GLY A 397 19.23 14.35 -21.64
CA GLY A 397 18.99 15.61 -20.94
C GLY A 397 19.52 15.61 -19.50
N GLN A 398 19.79 16.81 -18.96
CA GLN A 398 20.44 16.99 -17.64
C GLN A 398 19.73 16.24 -16.49
N GLY A 399 18.41 16.08 -16.55
CA GLY A 399 17.66 15.34 -15.54
C GLY A 399 18.07 13.86 -15.39
N TRP A 400 18.75 13.26 -16.38
CA TRP A 400 19.26 11.89 -16.31
C TRP A 400 20.67 11.79 -15.71
N LEU A 401 21.31 12.93 -15.45
CA LEU A 401 22.72 13.04 -15.05
C LEU A 401 22.89 13.41 -13.56
N ASN A 402 21.81 13.38 -12.77
CA ASN A 402 21.79 13.85 -11.38
C ASN A 402 22.63 13.00 -10.40
N ALA A 403 22.92 11.74 -10.77
CA ALA A 403 23.64 10.78 -9.93
C ALA A 403 23.06 10.66 -8.49
N PRO A 404 21.77 10.29 -8.34
CA PRO A 404 21.09 10.26 -7.04
C PRO A 404 21.78 9.37 -5.99
N ILE A 405 22.43 8.27 -6.37
CA ILE A 405 23.14 7.40 -5.42
C ILE A 405 24.30 8.17 -4.80
N LYS A 406 25.23 8.65 -5.61
CA LYS A 406 26.46 9.32 -5.16
C LYS A 406 26.17 10.69 -4.51
N ASN A 407 25.36 11.52 -5.16
CA ASN A 407 25.21 12.92 -4.78
C ASN A 407 24.21 13.14 -3.64
N ARG A 408 23.23 12.23 -3.45
CA ARG A 408 22.15 12.41 -2.47
C ARG A 408 22.07 11.26 -1.47
N LEU A 409 21.90 10.03 -1.96
CA LEU A 409 21.58 8.89 -1.09
C LEU A 409 22.77 8.45 -0.22
N ARG A 410 23.99 8.40 -0.77
CA ARG A 410 25.21 8.05 -0.02
C ARG A 410 25.42 8.98 1.18
N PRO A 411 25.41 10.33 1.05
CA PRO A 411 25.46 11.24 2.19
C PRO A 411 24.35 11.02 3.22
N LEU A 412 23.10 10.82 2.77
CA LEU A 412 21.95 10.61 3.67
C LEU A 412 22.09 9.32 4.49
N VAL A 413 22.47 8.21 3.84
CA VAL A 413 22.67 6.94 4.52
C VAL A 413 23.84 7.04 5.50
N HIS A 414 24.93 7.72 5.13
CA HIS A 414 26.06 7.96 6.03
C HIS A 414 25.62 8.70 7.30
N ALA A 415 24.90 9.82 7.15
CA ALA A 415 24.39 10.58 8.28
C ALA A 415 23.43 9.76 9.16
N ASP A 416 22.60 8.90 8.55
CA ASP A 416 21.70 8.03 9.30
C ASP A 416 22.45 6.91 10.06
N CYS A 417 23.50 6.35 9.46
CA CYS A 417 24.41 5.39 10.09
C CYS A 417 25.11 6.00 11.33
N GLU A 418 25.61 7.24 11.22
CA GLU A 418 26.23 7.96 12.35
C GLU A 418 25.25 8.18 13.49
N ARG A 419 24.02 8.62 13.20
CA ARG A 419 22.95 8.77 14.20
C ARG A 419 22.63 7.44 14.88
N ALA A 420 22.53 6.36 14.12
CA ALA A 420 22.27 5.03 14.65
C ALA A 420 23.39 4.56 15.59
N LEU A 421 24.66 4.77 15.21
CA LEU A 421 25.82 4.42 16.03
C LEU A 421 25.88 5.24 17.33
N ALA A 422 25.66 6.56 17.24
CA ALA A 422 25.62 7.43 18.41
C ALA A 422 24.54 6.98 19.41
N SER A 423 23.35 6.63 18.91
CA SER A 423 22.25 6.11 19.73
C SER A 423 22.61 4.77 20.39
N ALA A 424 23.18 3.83 19.64
CA ALA A 424 23.59 2.53 20.17
C ALA A 424 24.68 2.64 21.26
N ASN A 425 25.68 3.50 21.03
CA ASN A 425 26.75 3.75 21.99
C ASN A 425 26.23 4.42 23.27
N PHE A 426 25.30 5.36 23.15
CA PHE A 426 24.65 5.99 24.30
C PHE A 426 23.83 4.99 25.14
N GLN A 427 23.07 4.10 24.50
CA GLN A 427 22.35 3.05 25.22
C GLN A 427 23.29 2.08 25.92
N GLN A 428 24.42 1.72 25.29
CA GLN A 428 25.41 0.84 25.89
C GLN A 428 26.12 1.48 27.09
N SER A 429 26.39 2.79 27.06
CA SER A 429 26.99 3.49 28.19
C SER A 429 26.03 3.62 29.37
N LYS A 430 24.73 3.82 29.11
CA LYS A 430 23.68 3.84 30.14
C LYS A 430 23.48 2.47 30.80
N ALA A 431 23.62 1.36 30.06
CA ALA A 431 23.47 0.01 30.61
C ALA A 431 24.67 -0.46 31.45
N LYS A 432 25.83 0.22 31.34
CA LYS A 432 27.04 -0.04 32.14
C LYS A 432 27.09 0.79 33.44
N ARG A 433 26.18 1.75 33.61
CA ARG A 433 25.97 2.52 34.84
C ARG A 433 24.78 1.93 35.58
#